data_AF-S9ZPR3-F1
#
_entry.id   AF-S9ZPR3-F1
#
_cell.length_a   1.000
_cell.length_b   1.000
_cell.length_c   1.000
_cell.angle_alpha   90.00
_cell.angle_beta   90.00
_cell.angle_gamma   90.00
#
_symmetry.space_group_name_H-M   'P 1'
#
loop_
_entity.id
_entity.type
_entity.pdbx_description
1 polymer ?
#
loop_
_entity_poly.entity_id
_entity_poly.type
_entity_poly.pdbx_seq_one_letter_code
_entity_poly.pdbx_strand_id
1 'polypeptide(L)'
;MYPARFPKWAAQIIFKDGSAHFFDSPVDLFMFLEDSARFDPTHKAEDAAALYVADHRSGAWVDARQATFVIDSSAKGPMRGPDLPAFAKLADAQAFATEYGGRTLGFVDLDRSVMGGLRSSTHAGHTH
;
A
#
# COMPACT_ATOMS: atom_id res chain seq x y z
N MET A 1 25.90 0.37 -8.44
CA MET A 1 24.51 0.15 -8.89
C MET A 1 23.61 0.75 -7.82
N TYR A 2 22.78 1.74 -8.14
CA TYR A 2 21.76 2.21 -7.19
C TYR A 2 20.56 1.27 -7.26
N PRO A 3 20.00 0.81 -6.13
CA PRO A 3 18.73 0.09 -6.13
C PRO A 3 17.67 0.90 -6.86
N ALA A 4 16.81 0.23 -7.64
CA ALA A 4 15.70 0.89 -8.30
C ALA A 4 14.80 1.53 -7.23
N ARG A 5 14.62 2.86 -7.30
CA ARG A 5 13.66 3.57 -6.45
C ARG A 5 12.31 3.52 -7.14
N PHE A 6 11.31 3.06 -6.42
CA PHE A 6 9.93 2.96 -6.87
C PHE A 6 9.07 4.02 -6.17
N PRO A 7 9.31 5.34 -6.40
CA PRO A 7 8.71 6.41 -5.58
C PRO A 7 7.18 6.44 -5.63
N LYS A 8 6.59 5.95 -6.73
CA LYS A 8 5.12 5.82 -6.92
C LYS A 8 4.47 4.71 -6.10
N TRP A 9 5.28 3.95 -5.37
CA TRP A 9 4.85 2.88 -4.45
C TRP A 9 5.18 3.23 -3.00
N ALA A 10 5.93 4.31 -2.76
CA ALA A 10 6.37 4.65 -1.42
C ALA A 10 5.16 4.89 -0.50
N ALA A 11 5.29 4.45 0.74
CA ALA A 11 4.34 4.71 1.80
C ALA A 11 5.08 5.03 3.11
N GLN A 12 4.42 5.71 4.03
CA GLN A 12 4.99 6.01 5.34
C GLN A 12 3.92 6.18 6.41
N ILE A 13 4.33 5.94 7.65
CA ILE A 13 3.58 6.28 8.86
C ILE A 13 4.44 7.24 9.68
N ILE A 14 3.81 8.29 10.22
CA ILE A 14 4.41 9.19 11.20
C ILE A 14 3.63 9.01 12.50
N PHE A 15 4.32 8.72 13.59
CA PHE A 15 3.72 8.54 14.91
C PHE A 15 3.60 9.88 15.65
N LYS A 16 2.75 9.90 16.68
CA LYS A 16 2.51 11.09 17.52
C LYS A 16 3.77 11.60 18.24
N ASP A 17 4.76 10.74 18.47
CA ASP A 17 6.04 11.12 19.07
C ASP A 17 7.05 11.69 18.06
N GLY A 18 6.68 11.74 16.77
CA GLY A 18 7.50 12.26 15.67
C GLY A 18 8.40 11.22 15.00
N SER A 19 8.47 10.00 15.51
CA SER A 19 9.14 8.90 14.81
C SER A 19 8.36 8.48 13.55
N ALA A 20 9.01 7.81 12.61
CA ALA A 20 8.39 7.41 11.35
C ALA A 20 8.96 6.09 10.82
N HIS A 21 8.10 5.30 10.18
CA HIS A 21 8.51 4.20 9.32
C HIS A 21 8.24 4.53 7.86
N PHE A 22 9.17 4.10 6.99
CA PHE A 22 9.05 4.20 5.54
C PHE A 22 8.92 2.80 4.96
N PHE A 23 8.07 2.68 3.97
CA PHE A 23 7.74 1.42 3.31
C PHE A 23 7.96 1.57 1.81
N ASP A 24 8.46 0.49 1.19
CA ASP A 24 8.70 0.46 -0.25
C ASP A 24 7.40 0.34 -1.05
N SER A 25 6.34 -0.21 -0.43
CA SER A 25 5.01 -0.38 -1.03
C SER A 25 3.86 0.00 -0.07
N PRO A 26 2.66 0.29 -0.59
CA PRO A 26 1.47 0.45 0.26
C PRO A 26 1.05 -0.88 0.90
N VAL A 27 1.29 -2.02 0.25
CA VAL A 27 1.04 -3.34 0.87
C VAL A 27 1.80 -3.51 2.17
N ASP A 28 3.09 -3.16 2.21
CA ASP A 28 3.91 -3.26 3.42
C ASP A 28 3.39 -2.35 4.54
N LEU A 29 2.90 -1.16 4.20
CA LEU A 29 2.21 -0.29 5.16
C LEU A 29 0.98 -0.99 5.76
N PHE A 30 0.08 -1.55 4.94
CA PHE A 30 -1.10 -2.25 5.45
C PHE A 30 -0.72 -3.50 6.25
N MET A 31 0.33 -4.23 5.87
CA MET A 31 0.85 -5.34 6.67
C MET A 31 1.32 -4.90 8.05
N PHE A 32 2.01 -3.75 8.12
CA PHE A 32 2.43 -3.15 9.38
C PHE A 32 1.22 -2.72 10.23
N LEU A 33 0.20 -2.09 9.62
CA LEU A 33 -0.99 -1.64 10.35
C LEU A 33 -1.79 -2.79 10.99
N GLU A 34 -1.80 -3.97 10.36
CA GLU A 34 -2.49 -5.16 10.88
C GLU A 34 -1.83 -5.81 12.10
N ASP A 35 -0.51 -5.72 12.20
CA ASP A 35 0.31 -6.45 13.16
C ASP A 35 1.54 -5.63 13.57
N SER A 36 1.32 -4.36 13.93
CA SER A 36 2.42 -3.43 14.19
C SER A 36 3.31 -3.93 15.32
N ALA A 37 2.73 -4.55 16.35
CA ALA A 37 3.44 -5.10 17.50
C ALA A 37 4.47 -6.17 17.15
N ARG A 38 4.29 -6.89 16.03
CA ARG A 38 5.26 -7.87 15.54
C ARG A 38 6.51 -7.21 14.95
N PHE A 39 6.36 -6.04 14.34
CA PHE A 39 7.45 -5.34 13.64
C PHE A 39 8.08 -4.23 14.49
N ASP A 40 7.27 -3.59 15.32
CA ASP A 40 7.63 -2.53 16.24
C ASP A 40 6.80 -2.67 17.53
N PRO A 41 7.37 -3.24 18.60
CA PRO A 41 6.65 -3.40 19.87
C PRO A 41 6.40 -2.07 20.59
N THR A 42 7.04 -0.98 20.15
CA THR A 42 6.95 0.35 20.78
C THR A 42 5.73 1.11 20.27
N HIS A 43 5.43 0.99 18.98
CA HIS A 43 4.39 1.78 18.32
C HIS A 43 3.18 0.95 17.90
N LYS A 44 1.99 1.52 18.07
CA LYS A 44 0.74 0.94 17.59
C LYS A 44 0.20 1.69 16.37
N ALA A 45 -0.62 1.03 15.58
CA ALA A 45 -1.30 1.68 14.46
C ALA A 45 -2.16 2.89 14.91
N GLU A 46 -2.72 2.84 16.12
CA GLU A 46 -3.52 3.92 16.71
C GLU A 46 -2.69 5.15 17.11
N ASP A 47 -1.36 5.00 17.17
CA ASP A 47 -0.41 6.08 17.43
C ASP A 47 -0.02 6.85 16.17
N ALA A 48 -0.56 6.47 15.01
CA ALA A 48 -0.34 7.17 13.74
C ALA A 48 -0.90 8.60 13.80
N ALA A 49 0.00 9.60 13.80
CA ALA A 49 -0.35 10.99 13.56
C ALA A 49 -0.68 11.23 12.07
N ALA A 50 0.05 10.58 11.17
CA ALA A 50 -0.20 10.64 9.73
C ALA A 50 0.12 9.31 9.04
N LEU A 51 -0.59 9.04 7.95
CA LEU A 51 -0.33 7.93 7.04
C LEU A 51 -0.27 8.51 5.63
N TYR A 52 0.82 8.25 4.91
CA TYR A 52 0.97 8.72 3.55
C TYR A 52 1.26 7.58 2.60
N VAL A 53 0.71 7.69 1.40
CA VAL A 53 1.01 6.85 0.24
C VAL A 53 1.30 7.77 -0.94
N ALA A 54 2.21 7.35 -1.82
CA ALA A 54 2.46 8.07 -3.05
C ALA A 54 1.31 7.84 -4.04
N ASP A 55 0.78 8.91 -4.60
CA ASP A 55 -0.14 8.86 -5.73
C ASP A 55 0.56 8.21 -6.92
N HIS A 56 0.04 7.10 -7.42
CA HIS A 56 0.70 6.29 -8.42
C HIS A 56 0.87 7.02 -9.76
N ARG A 57 -0.01 8.00 -10.02
CA ARG A 57 0.02 8.81 -11.24
C ARG A 57 1.09 9.92 -11.14
N SER A 58 0.99 10.75 -10.11
CA SER A 58 1.77 11.99 -9.95
C SER A 58 3.04 11.85 -9.08
N GLY A 59 3.09 10.85 -8.21
CA GLY A 59 4.14 10.67 -7.19
C GLY A 59 4.01 11.59 -5.98
N ALA A 60 2.95 12.41 -5.89
CA ALA A 60 2.70 13.26 -4.73
C ALA A 60 2.24 12.45 -3.52
N TRP A 61 2.51 12.93 -2.32
CA TRP A 61 1.99 12.32 -1.10
C TRP A 61 0.49 12.58 -0.94
N VAL A 62 -0.24 11.53 -0.56
CA VAL A 62 -1.67 11.55 -0.27
C VAL A 62 -1.88 10.96 1.11
N ASP A 63 -2.80 11.54 1.90
CA ASP A 63 -3.25 10.89 3.13
C ASP A 63 -3.86 9.53 2.77
N ALA A 64 -3.25 8.46 3.29
CA ALA A 64 -3.67 7.09 2.98
C ALA A 64 -5.15 6.85 3.33
N ARG A 65 -5.68 7.52 4.35
CA ARG A 65 -7.08 7.40 4.78
C ARG A 65 -8.06 8.00 3.78
N GLN A 66 -7.60 8.89 2.91
CA GLN A 66 -8.39 9.54 1.84
C GLN A 66 -8.11 8.96 0.45
N ALA A 67 -7.08 8.12 0.32
CA ALA A 67 -6.71 7.52 -0.96
C ALA A 67 -7.69 6.44 -1.40
N THR A 68 -7.77 6.27 -2.72
CA THR A 68 -8.39 5.10 -3.36
C THR A 68 -7.30 4.15 -3.81
N PHE A 69 -7.42 2.87 -3.48
CA PHE A 69 -6.46 1.83 -3.85
C PHE A 69 -7.05 0.93 -4.93
N VAL A 70 -6.21 0.44 -5.84
CA VAL A 70 -6.61 -0.61 -6.78
C VAL A 70 -6.05 -1.94 -6.32
N ILE A 71 -6.91 -2.94 -6.18
CA ILE A 71 -6.54 -4.31 -5.84
C ILE A 71 -6.82 -5.25 -7.02
N ASP A 72 -6.14 -6.40 -7.06
CA ASP A 72 -6.27 -7.44 -8.07
C ASP A 72 -5.93 -6.96 -9.50
N SER A 73 -5.18 -5.85 -9.61
CA SER A 73 -4.64 -5.39 -10.88
C SER A 73 -3.45 -6.22 -11.31
N SER A 74 -3.15 -6.19 -12.61
CA SER A 74 -1.94 -6.81 -13.18
C SER A 74 -0.66 -6.03 -12.89
N ALA A 75 -0.75 -4.84 -12.28
CA ALA A 75 0.38 -4.00 -11.94
C ALA A 75 1.33 -4.69 -10.96
N LYS A 76 2.63 -4.52 -11.19
CA LYS A 76 3.68 -5.15 -10.38
C LYS A 76 4.31 -4.13 -9.45
N GLY A 77 4.22 -4.42 -8.14
CA GLY A 77 4.88 -3.65 -7.10
C GLY A 77 6.41 -3.75 -7.14
N PRO A 78 7.12 -3.06 -6.24
CA PRO A 78 8.58 -3.07 -6.14
C PRO A 78 9.17 -4.49 -6.06
N MET A 79 8.47 -5.40 -5.37
CA MET A 79 8.87 -6.80 -5.18
C MET A 79 8.37 -7.73 -6.30
N ARG A 80 7.88 -7.18 -7.42
CA ARG A 80 7.31 -7.91 -8.57
C ARG A 80 6.06 -8.75 -8.28
N GLY A 81 5.52 -8.66 -7.06
CA GLY A 81 4.26 -9.26 -6.65
C GLY A 81 3.05 -8.34 -6.85
N PRO A 82 1.83 -8.83 -6.52
CA PRO A 82 0.64 -8.02 -6.36
C PRO A 82 0.86 -6.90 -5.33
N ASP A 83 0.30 -5.74 -5.60
CA ASP A 83 0.47 -4.55 -4.75
C ASP A 83 -0.77 -3.64 -4.88
N LEU A 84 -0.78 -2.51 -4.17
CA LEU A 84 -1.91 -1.60 -4.03
C LEU A 84 -1.58 -0.20 -4.58
N PRO A 85 -1.58 0.02 -5.90
CA PRO A 85 -1.49 1.37 -6.47
C PRO A 85 -2.50 2.31 -5.81
N ALA A 86 -2.01 3.40 -5.22
CA ALA A 86 -2.83 4.38 -4.52
C ALA A 86 -3.07 5.62 -5.38
N PHE A 87 -4.24 6.22 -5.27
CA PHE A 87 -4.62 7.40 -6.03
C PHE A 87 -5.33 8.42 -5.15
N ALA A 88 -5.02 9.70 -5.34
CA ALA A 88 -5.72 10.80 -4.70
C ALA A 88 -7.17 10.95 -5.20
N LYS A 89 -7.46 10.49 -6.43
CA LYS A 89 -8.74 10.65 -7.09
C LYS A 89 -9.31 9.31 -7.51
N LEU A 90 -10.58 9.08 -7.17
CA LEU A 90 -11.32 7.89 -7.58
C LEU A 90 -11.30 7.68 -9.11
N ALA A 91 -11.46 8.76 -9.88
CA ALA A 91 -11.45 8.68 -11.34
C ALA A 91 -10.12 8.15 -11.91
N ASP A 92 -8.99 8.51 -11.28
CA ASP A 92 -7.68 8.01 -11.69
C ASP A 92 -7.52 6.52 -11.34
N ALA A 93 -8.01 6.10 -10.17
CA ALA A 93 -8.03 4.70 -9.78
C ALA A 93 -8.92 3.84 -10.69
N GLN A 94 -10.09 4.36 -11.09
CA GLN A 94 -11.01 3.69 -12.01
C GLN A 94 -10.41 3.57 -13.42
N ALA A 95 -9.76 4.62 -13.92
CA ALA A 95 -9.05 4.59 -15.19
C ALA A 95 -7.94 3.53 -15.15
N PHE A 96 -7.17 3.49 -14.06
CA PHE A 96 -6.14 2.48 -13.86
C PHE A 96 -6.71 1.07 -13.82
N ALA A 97 -7.80 0.84 -13.07
CA ALA A 97 -8.45 -0.47 -13.00
C ALA A 97 -9.02 -0.91 -14.36
N THR A 98 -9.44 0.04 -15.21
CA THR A 98 -9.88 -0.25 -16.58
C THR A 98 -8.71 -0.73 -17.46
N GLU A 99 -7.54 -0.11 -17.30
CA GLU A 99 -6.35 -0.42 -18.09
C GLU A 99 -5.63 -1.69 -17.62
N TYR A 100 -5.46 -1.86 -16.30
CA TYR A 100 -4.66 -2.92 -15.70
C TYR A 100 -5.49 -4.05 -15.08
N GLY A 101 -6.82 -3.95 -15.14
CA GLY A 101 -7.75 -4.82 -14.42
C GLY A 101 -7.81 -4.49 -12.92
N GLY A 102 -8.62 -5.26 -12.19
CA GLY A 102 -8.80 -5.11 -10.75
C GLY A 102 -10.03 -4.27 -10.38
N ARG A 103 -10.07 -3.83 -9.12
CA ARG A 103 -11.17 -3.04 -8.55
C ARG A 103 -10.67 -2.00 -7.55
N THR A 104 -11.45 -0.94 -7.37
CA THR A 104 -11.12 0.14 -6.43
C THR A 104 -11.67 -0.14 -5.04
N LEU A 105 -10.87 0.14 -4.00
CA LEU A 105 -11.26 0.09 -2.59
C LEU A 105 -10.81 1.35 -1.86
N GLY A 106 -11.57 1.75 -0.83
CA GLY A 106 -11.13 2.78 0.12
C GLY A 106 -10.25 2.18 1.22
N PHE A 107 -9.60 3.05 2.00
CA PHE A 107 -8.73 2.64 3.11
C PHE A 107 -9.42 1.69 4.10
N VAL A 108 -10.68 1.98 4.46
CA VAL A 108 -11.44 1.20 5.45
C VAL A 108 -11.86 -0.19 4.95
N ASP A 109 -11.87 -0.39 3.63
CA ASP A 109 -12.24 -1.66 3.01
C ASP A 109 -11.03 -2.61 2.84
N LEU A 110 -9.81 -2.12 3.07
CA LEU A 110 -8.57 -2.91 3.05
C LEU A 110 -8.37 -3.60 4.40
N ASP A 111 -9.26 -4.54 4.71
CA ASP A 111 -9.22 -5.31 5.94
C ASP A 111 -8.29 -6.54 5.88
N ARG A 112 -8.19 -7.24 7.02
CA ARG A 112 -7.40 -8.47 7.15
C ARG A 112 -7.76 -9.55 6.14
N SER A 113 -9.04 -9.67 5.78
CA SER A 113 -9.45 -10.67 4.80
C SER A 113 -8.93 -10.32 3.42
N VAL A 114 -9.03 -9.04 3.04
CA VAL A 114 -8.55 -8.53 1.76
C VAL A 114 -7.03 -8.70 1.64
N MET A 115 -6.29 -8.27 2.66
CA MET A 115 -4.83 -8.40 2.69
C MET A 115 -4.36 -9.86 2.73
N GLY A 116 -5.10 -10.74 3.41
CA GLY A 116 -4.84 -12.19 3.39
C GLY A 116 -4.94 -12.81 2.00
N GLY A 117 -5.91 -12.37 1.19
CA GLY A 117 -6.03 -12.75 -0.21
C GLY A 117 -4.82 -12.31 -1.05
N LEU A 118 -4.39 -11.05 -0.88
CA LEU A 118 -3.25 -10.48 -1.60
C LEU A 118 -1.93 -11.21 -1.31
N ARG A 119 -1.69 -11.57 -0.04
CA ARG A 119 -0.54 -12.38 0.39
C ARG A 119 -0.55 -13.77 -0.24
N SER A 120 -1.72 -14.42 -0.28
CA SER A 120 -1.86 -15.77 -0.86
C SER A 120 -1.58 -15.78 -2.36
N SER A 121 -2.03 -14.75 -3.10
CA SER A 121 -1.75 -14.56 -4.53
C SER A 121 -0.26 -14.40 -4.84
N THR A 122 0.52 -13.90 -3.88
CA THR A 122 1.99 -13.77 -4.01
C THR A 122 2.67 -15.14 -3.92
N HIS A 123 2.17 -16.04 -3.08
CA HIS A 123 2.71 -17.39 -2.89
C HIS A 123 2.27 -18.40 -3.97
N ALA A 124 1.12 -18.19 -4.63
CA ALA A 124 0.65 -19.05 -5.72
C ALA A 124 1.60 -19.06 -6.95
N GLY A 125 2.51 -18.07 -7.06
CA GLY A 125 3.52 -18.02 -8.12
C GLY A 125 4.79 -18.85 -7.87
N HIS A 126 4.90 -19.54 -6.73
CA HIS A 126 6.10 -20.29 -6.32
C HIS A 126 6.02 -21.81 -6.49
N THR A 127 5.00 -22.33 -7.19
CA THR A 127 4.97 -23.74 -7.61
C THR A 127 5.34 -23.86 -9.08
N HIS A 128 6.63 -24.08 -9.35
CA HIS A 128 7.13 -24.67 -10.59
C HIS A 128 8.28 -25.62 -10.26
#